data_AF-A0A442V500-F1
#
_entry.id   AF-A0A442V500-F1
#
_cell.length_a   1.000
_cell.length_b   1.000
_cell.length_c   1.000
_cell.angle_alpha   90.00
_cell.angle_beta   90.00
_cell.angle_gamma   90.00
#
_symmetry.space_group_name_H-M   'P 1'
#
loop_
_entity.id
_entity.type
_entity.pdbx_description
1 polymer ?
#
loop_
_entity_poly.entity_id
_entity_poly.type
_entity_poly.pdbx_seq_one_letter_code
_entity_poly.pdbx_strand_id
1 'polypeptide(L)'
;MRTDDLIKALDADARSTAMPLGSAWWIGAGAATVIAAVVFWLAIGPRTDIATAMYTTRFVAKFVFTMALAVSAFALIRALSTPGAATSRAATWMIAAPLLVAAAVGLELLSVPAADWGRRLVGSNMVICLTFIPLIGIGPLAVFLAVLRYGAPTRPVLAGTVAGVLAGGLAATFYAAHCFDDSPLFVATWYTIAIAILAALGALGGRLFVRW
;
A
#
# COMPACT_ATOMS: atom_id res chain seq x y z
N MET A 1 47.31 9.65 11.63
CA MET A 1 45.95 9.28 12.09
C MET A 1 45.87 7.76 12.10
N ARG A 2 45.45 7.14 13.21
CA ARG A 2 45.23 5.69 13.27
C ARG A 2 43.80 5.42 12.78
N THR A 3 43.65 4.39 11.95
CA THR A 3 42.36 3.95 11.40
C THR A 3 41.31 3.76 12.49
N ASP A 4 41.72 3.33 13.69
CA ASP A 4 40.87 3.11 14.85
C ASP A 4 40.19 4.40 15.36
N ASP A 5 40.87 5.54 15.26
CA ASP A 5 40.34 6.84 15.68
C ASP A 5 39.29 7.33 14.67
N LEU A 6 39.50 7.04 13.38
CA LEU A 6 38.55 7.33 12.32
C LEU A 6 37.28 6.46 12.45
N ILE A 7 37.43 5.18 12.79
CA ILE A 7 36.32 4.25 13.02
C ILE A 7 35.50 4.68 14.24
N LYS A 8 36.15 5.08 15.34
CA LYS A 8 35.45 5.57 16.54
C LYS A 8 34.72 6.89 16.30
N ALA A 9 35.31 7.80 15.52
CA ALA A 9 34.66 9.05 15.15
C ALA A 9 33.42 8.80 14.28
N LEU A 10 33.51 7.90 13.29
CA LEU A 10 32.38 7.51 12.43
C LEU A 10 31.28 6.77 13.22
N ASP A 11 31.63 5.90 14.17
CA ASP A 11 30.67 5.18 15.01
C ASP A 11 29.95 6.12 15.99
N ALA A 12 30.67 7.11 16.55
CA ALA A 12 30.07 8.12 17.42
C ALA A 12 29.13 9.06 16.65
N ASP A 13 29.49 9.45 15.43
CA ASP A 13 28.68 10.32 14.58
C ASP A 13 27.41 9.60 14.08
N ALA A 14 27.55 8.33 13.66
CA ALA A 14 26.44 7.48 13.21
C ALA A 14 25.40 7.19 14.31
N ARG A 15 25.81 7.10 15.58
CA ARG A 15 24.89 6.86 16.71
C ARG A 15 24.16 8.12 17.19
N SER A 16 24.70 9.32 16.90
CA SER A 16 24.15 10.57 17.48
C SER A 16 23.08 11.25 16.62
N THR A 17 22.99 10.95 15.32
CA THR A 17 22.19 11.78 14.38
C THR A 17 21.03 11.08 13.67
N ALA A 18 20.97 9.74 13.60
CA ALA A 18 19.95 9.05 12.78
C ALA A 18 18.99 8.19 13.61
N MET A 19 17.67 8.44 13.46
CA MET A 19 16.64 7.55 14.00
C MET A 19 16.79 6.14 13.39
N PRO A 20 16.71 5.05 14.19
CA PRO A 20 16.81 3.70 13.67
C PRO A 20 15.75 3.46 12.58
N LEU A 21 16.16 2.98 11.41
CA LEU A 21 15.29 2.76 10.26
C LEU A 21 14.05 1.90 10.60
N GLY A 22 14.20 0.93 11.49
CA GLY A 22 13.09 0.11 11.98
C GLY A 22 12.01 0.93 12.71
N SER A 23 12.42 1.85 13.59
CA SER A 23 11.51 2.74 14.30
C SER A 23 10.85 3.75 13.36
N ALA A 24 11.62 4.30 12.41
CA ALA A 24 11.09 5.22 11.39
C ALA A 24 9.97 4.59 10.56
N TRP A 25 10.09 3.31 10.18
CA TRP A 25 9.04 2.59 9.46
C TRP A 25 7.78 2.34 10.29
N TRP A 26 7.91 2.01 11.57
CA TRP A 26 6.74 1.82 12.44
C TRP A 26 6.02 3.12 12.76
N ILE A 27 6.76 4.19 13.07
CA ILE A 27 6.21 5.54 13.28
C ILE A 27 5.54 6.02 11.99
N GLY A 28 6.21 5.85 10.84
CA GLY A 28 5.67 6.19 9.53
C GLY A 28 4.41 5.42 9.18
N ALA A 29 4.36 4.10 9.44
CA ALA A 29 3.16 3.29 9.25
C ALA A 29 2.00 3.75 10.16
N GLY A 30 2.29 4.06 11.43
CA GLY A 30 1.31 4.61 12.36
C GLY A 30 0.76 5.96 11.88
N ALA A 31 1.65 6.91 11.55
CA ALA A 31 1.26 8.22 11.04
C ALA A 31 0.46 8.12 9.73
N ALA A 32 0.92 7.30 8.78
CA ALA A 32 0.20 7.05 7.52
C ALA A 32 -1.20 6.47 7.77
N THR A 33 -1.35 5.54 8.72
CA THR A 33 -2.65 4.96 9.09
C THR A 33 -3.57 6.00 9.72
N VAL A 34 -3.05 6.85 10.61
CA VAL A 34 -3.83 7.95 11.20
C VAL A 34 -4.27 8.95 10.14
N ILE A 35 -3.37 9.36 9.24
CA ILE A 35 -3.71 10.28 8.14
C ILE A 35 -4.79 9.66 7.25
N ALA A 36 -4.62 8.40 6.84
CA ALA A 36 -5.61 7.70 6.03
C ALA A 36 -6.98 7.62 6.74
N ALA A 37 -6.99 7.30 8.04
CA ALA A 37 -8.20 7.26 8.84
C ALA A 37 -8.88 8.63 8.92
N VAL A 38 -8.13 9.69 9.23
CA VAL A 38 -8.67 11.06 9.31
C VAL A 38 -9.29 11.49 7.99
N VAL A 39 -8.57 11.30 6.87
CA VAL A 39 -9.10 11.65 5.54
C VAL A 39 -10.34 10.82 5.22
N PHE A 40 -10.34 9.52 5.51
CA PHE A 40 -11.49 8.65 5.30
C PHE A 40 -12.73 9.11 6.08
N TRP A 41 -12.59 9.36 7.39
CA TRP A 41 -13.70 9.75 8.25
C TRP A 41 -14.24 11.14 7.93
N LEU A 42 -13.38 12.08 7.56
CA LEU A 42 -13.80 13.43 7.18
C LEU A 42 -14.45 13.49 5.80
N ALA A 43 -14.07 12.60 4.88
CA ALA A 43 -14.51 12.68 3.50
C ALA A 43 -15.76 11.84 3.21
N ILE A 44 -15.76 10.55 3.60
CA ILE A 44 -16.79 9.59 3.15
C ILE A 44 -17.34 8.70 4.27
N GLY A 45 -16.53 8.35 5.27
CA GLY A 45 -16.92 7.46 6.36
C GLY A 45 -17.31 6.04 5.92
N PRO A 46 -17.61 5.14 6.87
CA PRO A 46 -18.06 3.78 6.56
C PRO A 46 -19.48 3.77 5.98
N ARG A 47 -19.79 2.72 5.22
CA ARG A 47 -21.15 2.49 4.71
C ARG A 47 -22.16 2.25 5.83
N THR A 48 -23.41 2.62 5.60
CA THR A 48 -24.49 2.53 6.59
C THR A 48 -24.89 1.11 6.95
N ASP A 49 -24.68 0.14 6.05
CA ASP A 49 -24.97 -1.28 6.23
C ASP A 49 -23.77 -2.10 6.74
N ILE A 50 -22.75 -1.46 7.30
CA ILE A 50 -21.49 -2.14 7.66
C ILE A 50 -21.69 -3.33 8.62
N ALA A 51 -22.66 -3.24 9.53
CA ALA A 51 -22.95 -4.31 10.49
C ALA A 51 -23.46 -5.61 9.83
N THR A 52 -24.28 -5.50 8.80
CA THR A 52 -24.80 -6.67 8.06
C THR A 52 -23.78 -7.15 7.02
N ALA A 53 -23.11 -6.21 6.38
CA ALA A 53 -22.04 -6.44 5.42
C ALA A 53 -20.90 -7.33 5.93
N MET A 54 -20.51 -7.17 7.21
CA MET A 54 -19.43 -7.94 7.84
C MET A 54 -19.64 -9.46 7.79
N TYR A 55 -20.89 -9.91 7.68
CA TYR A 55 -21.21 -11.33 7.57
C TYR A 55 -21.13 -11.88 6.14
N THR A 56 -20.87 -11.02 5.16
CA THR A 56 -20.74 -11.43 3.75
C THR A 56 -19.28 -11.73 3.41
N THR A 57 -19.03 -12.89 2.79
CA THR A 57 -17.68 -13.30 2.39
C THR A 57 -17.02 -12.31 1.44
N ARG A 58 -17.82 -11.70 0.54
CA ARG A 58 -17.32 -10.75 -0.45
C ARG A 58 -16.82 -9.44 0.16
N PHE A 59 -17.51 -8.92 1.18
CA PHE A 59 -17.06 -7.74 1.89
C PHE A 59 -15.73 -8.00 2.62
N VAL A 60 -15.65 -9.10 3.38
CA VAL A 60 -14.43 -9.47 4.12
C VAL A 60 -13.25 -9.70 3.16
N ALA A 61 -13.50 -10.32 2.00
CA ALA A 61 -12.48 -10.58 1.00
C ALA A 61 -11.77 -9.30 0.53
N LYS A 62 -12.48 -8.17 0.40
CA LYS A 62 -11.85 -6.88 0.06
C LYS A 62 -10.74 -6.50 1.03
N PHE A 63 -11.04 -6.56 2.34
CA PHE A 63 -10.07 -6.24 3.38
C PHE A 63 -8.90 -7.20 3.35
N VAL A 64 -9.16 -8.49 3.17
CA VAL A 64 -8.10 -9.51 3.07
C VAL A 64 -7.15 -9.18 1.91
N PHE A 65 -7.68 -8.81 0.73
CA PHE A 65 -6.85 -8.49 -0.43
C PHE A 65 -6.03 -7.22 -0.22
N THR A 66 -6.66 -6.15 0.25
CA THR A 66 -5.99 -4.85 0.43
C THR A 66 -4.97 -4.90 1.57
N MET A 67 -5.28 -5.58 2.67
CA MET A 67 -4.35 -5.79 3.78
C MET A 67 -3.21 -6.72 3.40
N ALA A 68 -3.46 -7.81 2.68
CA ALA A 68 -2.39 -8.69 2.18
C ALA A 68 -1.42 -7.92 1.27
N LEU A 69 -1.94 -7.04 0.41
CA LEU A 69 -1.12 -6.18 -0.43
C LEU A 69 -0.32 -5.17 0.41
N ALA A 70 -0.95 -4.50 1.37
CA ALA A 70 -0.28 -3.55 2.24
C ALA A 70 0.82 -4.21 3.09
N VAL A 71 0.55 -5.35 3.71
CA VAL A 71 1.51 -6.07 4.56
C VAL A 71 2.70 -6.58 3.74
N SER A 72 2.46 -7.17 2.57
CA SER A 72 3.54 -7.65 1.70
C SER A 72 4.37 -6.49 1.13
N ALA A 73 3.75 -5.38 0.74
CA ALA A 73 4.44 -4.17 0.31
C ALA A 73 5.26 -3.54 1.46
N PHE A 74 4.74 -3.54 2.69
CA PHE A 74 5.46 -3.06 3.87
C PHE A 74 6.70 -3.91 4.18
N ALA A 75 6.59 -5.24 4.07
CA ALA A 75 7.75 -6.11 4.22
C ALA A 75 8.81 -5.86 3.15
N LEU A 76 8.39 -5.69 1.89
CA LEU A 76 9.33 -5.44 0.78
C LEU A 76 9.99 -4.07 0.87
N ILE A 77 9.24 -3.00 1.18
CA ILE A 77 9.82 -1.65 1.22
C ILE A 77 10.83 -1.50 2.36
N ARG A 78 10.60 -2.15 3.50
CA ARG A 78 11.55 -2.20 4.60
C ARG A 78 12.85 -2.89 4.18
N ALA A 79 12.76 -3.99 3.43
CA ALA A 79 13.94 -4.65 2.87
C ALA A 79 14.64 -3.77 1.83
N LEU A 80 13.90 -3.09 0.95
CA LEU A 80 14.46 -2.19 -0.06
C LEU A 80 15.12 -0.93 0.51
N SER A 81 14.75 -0.53 1.72
CA SER A 81 15.31 0.64 2.41
C SER A 81 16.72 0.38 2.97
N THR A 82 17.08 -0.90 3.13
CA THR A 82 18.36 -1.32 3.70
C THR A 82 19.30 -1.79 2.57
N PRO A 83 20.47 -1.16 2.38
CA PRO A 83 21.41 -1.57 1.34
C PRO A 83 21.92 -3.00 1.61
N GLY A 84 21.98 -3.82 0.55
CA GLY A 84 22.48 -5.20 0.63
C GLY A 84 21.51 -6.22 1.25
N ALA A 85 20.32 -5.81 1.71
CA ALA A 85 19.33 -6.74 2.24
C ALA A 85 18.78 -7.69 1.15
N ALA A 86 18.50 -8.93 1.53
CA ALA A 86 17.90 -9.92 0.64
C ALA A 86 16.42 -9.58 0.38
N THR A 87 16.10 -9.11 -0.82
CA THR A 87 14.73 -8.69 -1.19
C THR A 87 13.90 -9.78 -1.84
N SER A 88 14.51 -10.89 -2.28
CA SER A 88 13.85 -11.92 -3.10
C SER A 88 12.62 -12.52 -2.41
N ARG A 89 12.78 -13.02 -1.18
CA ARG A 89 11.68 -13.61 -0.40
C ARG A 89 10.55 -12.60 -0.15
N ALA A 90 10.88 -11.36 0.20
CA ALA A 90 9.89 -10.31 0.43
C ALA A 90 9.14 -9.95 -0.86
N ALA A 91 9.82 -9.94 -2.01
CA ALA A 91 9.21 -9.70 -3.31
C ALA A 91 8.25 -10.84 -3.72
N THR A 92 8.59 -12.10 -3.41
CA THR A 92 7.69 -13.25 -3.65
C THR A 92 6.36 -13.09 -2.92
N TRP A 93 6.35 -12.55 -1.71
CA TRP A 93 5.12 -12.32 -0.94
C TRP A 93 4.16 -11.33 -1.60
N MET A 94 4.61 -10.45 -2.50
CA MET A 94 3.72 -9.55 -3.25
C MET A 94 2.75 -10.29 -4.16
N ILE A 95 3.05 -11.55 -4.53
CA ILE A 95 2.20 -12.39 -5.38
C ILE A 95 0.94 -12.86 -4.62
N ALA A 96 0.95 -12.84 -3.28
CA ALA A 96 -0.16 -13.31 -2.47
C ALA A 96 -1.48 -12.57 -2.76
N ALA A 97 -1.46 -11.23 -2.78
CA ALA A 97 -2.67 -10.44 -3.01
C ALA A 97 -3.25 -10.64 -4.44
N PRO A 98 -2.45 -10.58 -5.53
CA PRO A 98 -2.91 -10.93 -6.87
C PRO A 98 -3.50 -12.34 -6.98
N LEU A 99 -2.89 -13.34 -6.34
CA LEU A 99 -3.43 -14.71 -6.35
C LEU A 99 -4.78 -14.80 -5.65
N LEU A 100 -4.94 -14.14 -4.50
CA LEU A 100 -6.20 -14.10 -3.77
C LEU A 100 -7.32 -13.44 -4.59
N VAL A 101 -7.01 -12.32 -5.25
CA VAL A 101 -7.94 -11.64 -6.16
C VAL A 101 -8.28 -12.52 -7.35
N ALA A 102 -7.29 -13.15 -8.00
CA ALA A 102 -7.51 -14.02 -9.15
C ALA A 102 -8.38 -15.23 -8.80
N ALA A 103 -8.16 -15.85 -7.64
CA ALA A 103 -9.00 -16.94 -7.15
C ALA A 103 -10.45 -16.49 -6.94
N ALA A 104 -10.66 -15.32 -6.32
CA ALA A 104 -12.00 -14.78 -6.09
C ALA A 104 -12.72 -14.37 -7.38
N VAL A 105 -11.99 -13.81 -8.36
CA VAL A 105 -12.50 -13.53 -9.70
C VAL A 105 -12.89 -14.83 -10.40
N GLY A 106 -12.05 -15.87 -10.35
CA GLY A 106 -12.37 -17.18 -10.92
C GLY A 106 -13.65 -17.77 -10.33
N LEU A 107 -13.80 -17.73 -9.00
CA LEU A 107 -15.02 -18.16 -8.32
C LEU A 107 -16.25 -17.31 -8.73
N GLU A 108 -16.08 -16.00 -8.93
CA GLU A 108 -17.17 -15.14 -9.39
C GLU A 108 -17.61 -15.47 -10.82
N LEU A 109 -16.66 -15.67 -11.73
CA LEU A 109 -16.95 -16.02 -13.13
C LEU A 109 -17.65 -17.39 -13.25
N LEU A 110 -17.36 -18.33 -12.34
CA LEU A 110 -18.02 -19.64 -12.29
C LEU A 110 -19.44 -19.58 -11.70
N SER A 111 -19.73 -18.58 -10.85
CA SER A 111 -20.99 -18.48 -10.10
C SER A 111 -21.99 -17.47 -10.68
N VAL A 112 -21.56 -16.61 -11.59
CA VAL A 112 -22.36 -15.52 -12.16
C VAL A 112 -22.56 -15.73 -13.66
N PRO A 113 -23.78 -15.60 -14.19
CA PRO A 113 -24.02 -15.64 -15.63
C PRO A 113 -23.15 -14.62 -16.39
N ALA A 114 -22.62 -15.02 -17.55
CA ALA A 114 -21.71 -14.18 -18.35
C ALA A 114 -22.32 -12.83 -18.76
N ALA A 115 -23.63 -12.77 -18.92
CA ALA A 115 -24.35 -11.53 -19.22
C ALA A 115 -24.20 -10.44 -18.15
N ASP A 116 -23.96 -10.83 -16.89
CA ASP A 116 -23.85 -9.90 -15.75
C ASP A 116 -22.41 -9.49 -15.43
N TRP A 117 -21.40 -10.11 -16.06
CA TRP A 117 -19.99 -9.83 -15.76
C TRP A 117 -19.63 -8.36 -16.00
N GLY A 118 -20.07 -7.79 -17.12
CA GLY A 118 -19.82 -6.38 -17.45
C GLY A 118 -20.42 -5.45 -16.40
N ARG A 119 -21.66 -5.71 -15.96
CA ARG A 119 -22.33 -4.92 -14.92
C ARG A 119 -21.57 -4.96 -13.59
N ARG A 120 -21.08 -6.14 -13.20
CA ARG A 120 -20.33 -6.32 -11.96
C ARG A 120 -18.92 -5.75 -12.01
N LEU A 121 -18.27 -5.80 -13.16
CA LEU A 121 -16.98 -5.18 -13.37
C LEU A 121 -17.09 -3.67 -13.33
N VAL A 122 -18.06 -3.07 -14.03
CA VAL A 122 -18.29 -1.62 -14.08
C VAL A 122 -18.71 -1.10 -12.71
N GLY A 123 -19.63 -1.80 -12.02
CA GLY A 123 -20.16 -1.38 -10.72
C GLY A 123 -20.85 -0.02 -10.77
N SER A 124 -21.11 0.56 -9.61
CA SER A 124 -21.74 1.88 -9.46
C SER A 124 -20.77 2.95 -8.91
N ASN A 125 -19.70 2.52 -8.25
CA ASN A 125 -18.80 3.40 -7.51
C ASN A 125 -17.42 3.55 -8.17
N MET A 126 -17.27 3.29 -9.48
CA MET A 126 -15.96 3.33 -10.15
C MET A 126 -15.27 4.71 -10.04
N VAL A 127 -16.03 5.80 -10.23
CA VAL A 127 -15.48 7.15 -10.20
C VAL A 127 -15.13 7.54 -8.77
N ILE A 128 -15.95 7.10 -7.82
CA ILE A 128 -15.75 7.32 -6.39
C ILE A 128 -14.47 6.61 -5.93
N CYS A 129 -14.25 5.35 -6.29
CA CYS A 129 -13.04 4.63 -5.90
C CYS A 129 -11.77 5.21 -6.54
N LEU A 130 -11.84 5.58 -7.83
CA LEU A 130 -10.71 6.20 -8.54
C LEU A 130 -10.36 7.59 -8.00
N THR A 131 -11.28 8.25 -7.29
CA THR A 131 -11.03 9.56 -6.68
C THR A 131 -10.58 9.42 -5.22
N PHE A 132 -11.30 8.65 -4.41
CA PHE A 132 -11.06 8.58 -2.97
C PHE A 132 -9.87 7.70 -2.59
N ILE A 133 -9.56 6.62 -3.31
CA ILE A 133 -8.36 5.82 -3.00
C ILE A 133 -7.09 6.67 -3.17
N PRO A 134 -6.87 7.40 -4.29
CA PRO A 134 -5.73 8.30 -4.39
C PRO A 134 -5.79 9.45 -3.37
N LEU A 135 -6.96 10.06 -3.14
CA LEU A 135 -7.10 11.15 -2.17
C LEU A 135 -6.69 10.71 -0.75
N ILE A 136 -7.15 9.55 -0.30
CA ILE A 136 -6.78 8.95 0.99
C ILE A 136 -5.29 8.55 0.97
N GLY A 137 -4.77 8.05 -0.16
CA GLY A 137 -3.43 7.49 -0.28
C GLY A 137 -2.29 8.48 -0.48
N ILE A 138 -2.54 9.71 -0.95
CA ILE A 138 -1.48 10.71 -1.18
C ILE A 138 -0.77 11.08 0.13
N GLY A 139 -1.50 11.22 1.23
CA GLY A 139 -0.91 11.49 2.55
C GLY A 139 0.02 10.37 3.03
N PRO A 140 -0.46 9.11 3.12
CA PRO A 140 0.37 7.93 3.35
C PRO A 140 1.60 7.84 2.44
N LEU A 141 1.42 8.10 1.14
CA LEU A 141 2.52 8.08 0.18
C LEU A 141 3.62 9.09 0.53
N ALA A 142 3.24 10.32 0.87
CA ALA A 142 4.19 11.36 1.28
C ALA A 142 4.97 10.93 2.53
N VAL A 143 4.29 10.33 3.52
CA VAL A 143 4.95 9.78 4.71
C VAL A 143 5.94 8.67 4.35
N PHE A 144 5.55 7.69 3.52
CA PHE A 144 6.45 6.60 3.15
C PHE A 144 7.66 7.06 2.33
N LEU A 145 7.48 8.03 1.44
CA LEU A 145 8.58 8.66 0.71
C LEU A 145 9.53 9.42 1.66
N ALA A 146 9.00 10.08 2.69
CA ALA A 146 9.81 10.73 3.72
C ALA A 146 10.59 9.68 4.54
N VAL A 147 9.97 8.56 4.92
CA VAL A 147 10.66 7.47 5.63
C VAL A 147 11.79 6.87 4.78
N LEU A 148 11.59 6.72 3.47
CA LEU A 148 12.62 6.22 2.56
C LEU A 148 13.89 7.08 2.54
N ARG A 149 13.79 8.38 2.86
CA ARG A 149 14.95 9.28 2.98
C ARG A 149 15.82 9.02 4.21
N TYR A 150 15.33 8.27 5.20
CA TYR A 150 16.16 7.81 6.32
C TYR A 150 16.89 6.51 5.99
N GLY A 151 16.54 5.86 4.87
CA GLY A 151 17.23 4.70 4.36
C GLY A 151 18.24 5.06 3.27
N ALA A 152 18.92 4.03 2.75
CA ALA A 152 19.82 4.14 1.61
C ALA A 152 19.37 3.16 0.50
N PRO A 153 18.18 3.35 -0.10
CA PRO A 153 17.67 2.44 -1.11
C PRO A 153 18.51 2.51 -2.39
N THR A 154 19.08 1.37 -2.80
CA THR A 154 19.89 1.26 -4.03
C THR A 154 19.06 1.37 -5.32
N ARG A 155 17.73 1.22 -5.21
CA ARG A 155 16.78 1.28 -6.32
C ARG A 155 15.64 2.24 -5.98
N PRO A 156 15.84 3.56 -6.06
CA PRO A 156 14.90 4.56 -5.56
C PRO A 156 13.54 4.54 -6.28
N VAL A 157 13.52 4.26 -7.58
CA VAL A 157 12.27 4.13 -8.35
C VAL A 157 11.46 2.95 -7.86
N LEU A 158 12.08 1.77 -7.70
CA LEU A 158 11.40 0.57 -7.21
C LEU A 158 10.90 0.75 -5.77
N ALA A 159 11.73 1.31 -4.88
CA ALA A 159 11.32 1.61 -3.51
C ALA A 159 10.13 2.57 -3.47
N GLY A 160 10.15 3.60 -4.32
CA GLY A 160 9.03 4.51 -4.51
C GLY A 160 7.77 3.84 -5.05
N THR A 161 7.88 2.96 -6.05
CA THR A 161 6.75 2.17 -6.56
C THR A 161 6.11 1.35 -5.44
N VAL A 162 6.91 0.64 -4.66
CA VAL A 162 6.41 -0.18 -3.53
C VAL A 162 5.80 0.72 -2.44
N ALA A 163 6.32 1.94 -2.23
CA ALA A 163 5.73 2.92 -1.31
C ALA A 163 4.32 3.33 -1.77
N GLY A 164 4.16 3.53 -3.08
CA GLY A 164 2.85 3.79 -3.69
C GLY A 164 1.89 2.61 -3.59
N VAL A 165 2.38 1.38 -3.78
CA VAL A 165 1.57 0.17 -3.58
C VAL A 165 1.14 0.02 -2.12
N LEU A 166 2.04 0.29 -1.16
CA LEU A 166 1.74 0.27 0.26
C LEU A 166 0.68 1.33 0.63
N ALA A 167 0.87 2.57 0.16
CA ALA A 167 -0.09 3.65 0.34
C ALA A 167 -1.46 3.32 -0.27
N GLY A 168 -1.45 2.75 -1.48
CA GLY A 168 -2.67 2.32 -2.16
C GLY A 168 -3.38 1.17 -1.45
N GLY A 169 -2.66 0.16 -0.97
CA GLY A 169 -3.23 -0.94 -0.18
C GLY A 169 -3.85 -0.44 1.13
N LEU A 170 -3.17 0.47 1.83
CA LEU A 170 -3.70 1.11 3.04
C LEU A 170 -4.97 1.92 2.74
N ALA A 171 -4.92 2.81 1.75
CA ALA A 171 -6.06 3.63 1.34
C ALA A 171 -7.25 2.80 0.85
N ALA A 172 -6.99 1.76 0.05
CA ALA A 172 -8.01 0.83 -0.42
C ALA A 172 -8.65 0.03 0.73
N THR A 173 -7.91 -0.26 1.80
CA THR A 173 -8.46 -0.90 3.01
C THR A 173 -9.49 0.00 3.69
N PHE A 174 -9.20 1.30 3.83
CA PHE A 174 -10.19 2.26 4.33
C PHE A 174 -11.36 2.41 3.38
N TYR A 175 -11.10 2.60 2.09
CA TYR A 175 -12.15 2.74 1.09
C TYR A 175 -13.07 1.51 0.98
N ALA A 176 -12.56 0.30 1.22
CA ALA A 176 -13.35 -0.93 1.28
C ALA A 176 -14.46 -0.88 2.33
N ALA A 177 -14.30 -0.10 3.41
CA ALA A 177 -15.33 0.09 4.42
C ALA A 177 -16.49 1.01 3.96
N HIS A 178 -16.30 1.79 2.89
CA HIS A 178 -17.32 2.66 2.31
C HIS A 178 -18.01 2.04 1.08
N CYS A 179 -17.25 1.32 0.25
CA CYS A 179 -17.72 0.90 -1.08
C CYS A 179 -18.74 -0.25 -1.02
N PHE A 180 -19.94 -0.02 -1.60
CA PHE A 180 -21.01 -1.01 -1.70
C PHE A 180 -20.80 -2.07 -2.81
N ASP A 181 -19.92 -1.82 -3.79
CA ASP A 181 -19.67 -2.77 -4.89
C ASP A 181 -18.76 -3.91 -4.41
N ASP A 182 -19.34 -4.97 -3.86
CA ASP A 182 -18.63 -6.14 -3.28
C ASP A 182 -18.11 -7.17 -4.29
N SER A 183 -18.23 -6.90 -5.60
CA SER A 183 -17.77 -7.83 -6.64
C SER A 183 -16.23 -7.95 -6.70
N PRO A 184 -15.65 -9.16 -6.65
CA PRO A 184 -14.24 -9.39 -6.97
C PRO A 184 -13.78 -8.81 -8.30
N LEU A 185 -14.59 -8.84 -9.36
CA LEU A 185 -14.29 -8.21 -10.66
C LEU A 185 -14.08 -6.70 -10.54
N PHE A 186 -14.93 -6.03 -9.76
CA PHE A 186 -14.83 -4.60 -9.50
C PHE A 186 -13.52 -4.26 -8.79
N VAL A 187 -13.19 -5.00 -7.72
CA VAL A 187 -11.97 -4.81 -6.94
C VAL A 187 -10.72 -5.07 -7.79
N ALA A 188 -10.70 -6.18 -8.53
CA ALA A 188 -9.59 -6.55 -9.40
C ALA A 188 -9.28 -5.48 -10.45
N THR A 189 -10.31 -4.79 -10.93
CA THR A 189 -10.17 -3.77 -11.98
C THR A 189 -9.86 -2.41 -11.36
N TRP A 190 -10.78 -1.86 -10.60
CA TRP A 190 -10.74 -0.44 -10.22
C TRP A 190 -9.82 -0.15 -9.04
N TYR A 191 -9.76 -1.04 -8.04
CA TYR A 191 -8.82 -0.83 -6.93
C TYR A 191 -7.40 -0.94 -7.45
N THR A 192 -7.13 -1.91 -8.33
CA THR A 192 -5.81 -2.07 -8.96
C THR A 192 -5.42 -0.83 -9.76
N ILE A 193 -6.32 -0.24 -10.54
CA ILE A 193 -6.04 1.01 -11.28
C ILE A 193 -5.73 2.15 -10.31
N ALA A 194 -6.54 2.34 -9.25
CA ALA A 194 -6.31 3.39 -8.27
C ALA A 194 -4.97 3.22 -7.53
N ILE A 195 -4.62 1.98 -7.17
CA ILE A 195 -3.33 1.63 -6.55
C ILE A 195 -2.18 1.85 -7.54
N ALA A 196 -2.37 1.53 -8.82
CA ALA A 196 -1.38 1.76 -9.86
C ALA A 196 -1.06 3.25 -10.05
N ILE A 197 -2.06 4.14 -9.90
CA ILE A 197 -1.84 5.59 -9.89
C ILE A 197 -0.89 5.97 -8.75
N LEU A 198 -1.15 5.51 -7.52
CA LEU A 198 -0.28 5.78 -6.38
C LEU A 198 1.10 5.14 -6.54
N ALA A 199 1.19 3.94 -7.14
CA ALA A 199 2.46 3.29 -7.47
C ALA A 199 3.28 4.10 -8.48
N ALA A 200 2.65 4.69 -9.50
CA ALA A 200 3.28 5.56 -10.47
C ALA A 200 3.75 6.88 -9.84
N LEU A 201 2.91 7.51 -9.01
CA LEU A 201 3.28 8.70 -8.24
C LEU A 201 4.42 8.41 -7.28
N GLY A 202 4.41 7.25 -6.63
CA GLY A 202 5.48 6.78 -5.77
C GLY A 202 6.78 6.54 -6.53
N ALA A 203 6.72 5.95 -7.73
CA ALA A 203 7.89 5.75 -8.59
C ALA A 203 8.53 7.09 -8.99
N LEU A 204 7.70 8.08 -9.37
CA LEU A 204 8.13 9.44 -9.67
C LEU A 204 8.70 10.13 -8.42
N GLY A 205 8.03 10.01 -7.27
CA GLY A 205 8.49 10.54 -6.00
C GLY A 205 9.83 9.95 -5.57
N GLY A 206 9.99 8.63 -5.68
CA GLY A 206 11.26 7.93 -5.45
C GLY A 206 12.36 8.44 -6.38
N ARG A 207 12.05 8.64 -7.66
CA ARG A 207 12.99 9.24 -8.63
C ARG A 207 13.42 10.65 -8.26
N LEU A 208 12.51 11.50 -7.78
CA LEU A 208 12.78 12.93 -7.58
C LEU A 208 13.33 13.24 -6.19
N PHE A 209 12.91 12.49 -5.18
CA PHE A 209 13.08 12.87 -3.77
C PHE A 209 13.90 11.89 -2.93
N VAL A 210 14.16 10.68 -3.42
CA VAL A 210 14.84 9.60 -2.68
C VAL A 210 16.20 9.27 -3.31
N ARG A 211 16.64 10.05 -4.31
CA ARG A 211 17.99 9.95 -4.87
C ARG A 211 18.97 10.66 -3.96
N TRP A 212 20.05 9.96 -3.62
CA TRP A 212 21.25 10.48 -2.98
C TRP A 212 22.28 10.82 -4.04
#